data_AF-A0A527GJB0-F1
#
_entry.id   AF-A0A527GJB0-F1
#
_cell.length_a   1.000
_cell.length_b   1.000
_cell.length_c   1.000
_cell.angle_alpha   90.00
_cell.angle_beta   90.00
_cell.angle_gamma   90.00
#
_symmetry.space_group_name_H-M   'P 1'
#
loop_
_entity.id
_entity.type
_entity.pdbx_description
1 polymer ?
#
loop_
_entity_poly.entity_id
_entity_poly.type
_entity_poly.pdbx_seq_one_letter_code
_entity_poly.pdbx_strand_id
1 'polypeptide(L)'
;GEKIRISGGGRCNFSNIHASPKNFLSGNPHFCISALSRYTQRDFIALVERHRIAYHEKTLGQLFCDGSARQIIDMLVSEMQGRGVELALSASVEDVRKT
;
A
#
# COMPACT_ATOMS: atom_id res chain seq x y z
N GLY A 1 10.83 0.57 1.77
CA GLY A 1 10.07 0.81 0.52
C GLY A 1 10.58 0.06 -0.70
N GLU A 2 11.66 -0.74 -0.61
CA GLU A 2 12.32 -1.28 -1.82
C GLU A 2 11.44 -2.19 -2.68
N LYS A 3 10.63 -3.07 -2.08
CA LYS A 3 9.68 -3.88 -2.86
C LYS A 3 8.64 -3.02 -3.59
N ILE A 4 8.16 -1.93 -2.97
CA ILE A 4 7.24 -0.99 -3.64
C ILE A 4 7.94 -0.36 -4.84
N ARG A 5 9.19 0.11 -4.65
CA ARG A 5 9.99 0.77 -5.69
C ARG A 5 10.12 -0.06 -6.97
N ILE A 6 10.27 -1.37 -6.85
CA ILE A 6 10.44 -2.28 -7.99
C ILE A 6 9.13 -2.96 -8.44
N SER A 7 8.04 -2.80 -7.68
CA SER A 7 6.77 -3.45 -7.98
C SER A 7 6.13 -2.92 -9.27
N GLY A 8 5.38 -3.78 -9.98
CA GLY A 8 4.67 -3.39 -11.19
C GLY A 8 5.59 -2.81 -12.28
N GLY A 9 6.83 -3.28 -12.38
CA GLY A 9 7.82 -2.74 -13.32
C GLY A 9 8.27 -1.32 -12.99
N GLY A 10 8.28 -0.94 -11.71
CA GLY A 10 8.63 0.40 -11.25
C GLY A 10 7.49 1.43 -11.28
N ARG A 11 6.26 0.98 -11.57
CA ARG A 11 5.05 1.83 -11.59
C ARG A 11 4.06 1.54 -10.47
N CYS A 12 4.34 0.53 -9.65
CA CYS A 12 3.51 0.09 -8.53
C CYS A 12 2.05 -0.22 -8.92
N ASN A 13 1.72 -1.50 -9.04
CA ASN A 13 0.33 -1.95 -9.03
C ASN A 13 -0.21 -1.85 -7.60
N PHE A 14 -0.67 -0.67 -7.19
CA PHE A 14 -0.87 -0.33 -5.78
C PHE A 14 -2.20 -0.85 -5.20
N SER A 15 -3.17 -1.17 -6.06
CA SER A 15 -4.44 -1.79 -5.63
C SER A 15 -5.18 -2.44 -6.81
N ASN A 16 -6.34 -3.01 -6.53
CA ASN A 16 -7.25 -3.54 -7.54
C ASN A 16 -8.70 -3.16 -7.24
N ILE A 17 -9.46 -2.71 -8.25
CA ILE A 17 -10.87 -2.30 -8.07
C ILE A 17 -11.76 -3.43 -7.54
N HIS A 18 -11.37 -4.69 -7.76
CA HIS A 18 -12.08 -5.89 -7.33
C HIS A 18 -11.54 -6.50 -6.03
N ALA A 19 -10.69 -5.77 -5.28
CA ALA A 19 -10.19 -6.22 -3.98
C ALA A 19 -11.36 -6.70 -3.08
N SER A 20 -11.33 -7.98 -2.73
CA SER A 20 -12.38 -8.64 -1.96
C SER A 20 -11.81 -9.91 -1.32
N PRO A 21 -12.42 -10.43 -0.24
CA PRO A 21 -11.91 -11.60 0.49
C PRO A 21 -11.62 -12.82 -0.39
N LYS A 22 -12.39 -13.04 -1.45
CA LYS A 22 -12.22 -14.16 -2.39
C LYS A 22 -10.89 -14.15 -3.16
N ASN A 23 -10.19 -13.02 -3.20
CA ASN A 23 -8.91 -12.87 -3.90
C ASN A 23 -7.70 -13.13 -3.00
N PHE A 24 -7.91 -13.57 -1.76
CA PHE A 24 -6.86 -13.85 -0.78
C PHE A 24 -6.94 -15.30 -0.31
N LEU A 25 -5.80 -15.99 -0.32
CA LEU A 25 -5.66 -17.35 0.20
C LEU A 25 -5.24 -17.29 1.67
N SER A 26 -5.94 -18.02 2.52
CA SER A 26 -5.68 -18.07 3.96
C SER A 26 -6.17 -19.39 4.54
N GLY A 27 -5.48 -19.89 5.58
CA GLY A 27 -5.99 -21.02 6.38
C GLY A 27 -7.28 -20.67 7.14
N ASN A 28 -7.54 -19.38 7.35
CA ASN A 28 -8.83 -18.86 7.79
C ASN A 28 -9.35 -17.86 6.73
N PRO A 29 -10.25 -18.28 5.82
CA PRO A 29 -10.76 -17.42 4.75
C PRO A 29 -11.50 -16.16 5.24
N HIS A 30 -12.08 -16.20 6.45
CA HIS A 30 -12.84 -15.08 7.00
C HIS A 30 -11.97 -14.00 7.66
N PHE A 31 -10.69 -14.29 7.92
CA PHE A 31 -9.80 -13.40 8.67
C PHE A 31 -9.69 -11.99 8.06
N CYS A 32 -9.57 -11.90 6.73
CA CYS A 32 -9.35 -10.63 6.04
C CYS A 32 -10.62 -9.78 5.87
N ILE A 33 -11.81 -10.33 6.11
CA ILE A 33 -13.09 -9.66 5.83
C ILE A 33 -13.19 -8.32 6.56
N SER A 34 -12.89 -8.32 7.87
CA SER A 34 -12.99 -7.11 8.71
C SER A 34 -11.98 -6.03 8.30
N ALA A 35 -10.76 -6.42 7.94
CA ALA A 35 -9.75 -5.45 7.50
C ALA A 35 -10.13 -4.82 6.16
N LEU A 36 -10.54 -5.65 5.18
CA LEU A 36 -10.90 -5.20 3.83
C LEU A 36 -12.19 -4.38 3.79
N SER A 37 -13.09 -4.53 4.76
CA SER A 37 -14.30 -3.68 4.87
C SER A 37 -14.04 -2.34 5.54
N ARG A 38 -13.06 -2.26 6.46
CA ARG A 38 -12.72 -1.04 7.21
C ARG A 38 -11.77 -0.11 6.46
N TYR A 39 -10.93 -0.67 5.59
CA TYR A 39 -10.04 0.10 4.72
C TYR A 39 -10.07 -0.53 3.32
N THR A 40 -10.86 0.08 2.46
CA THR A 40 -11.15 -0.40 1.11
C THR A 40 -10.10 0.11 0.12
N GLN A 41 -10.09 -0.46 -1.09
CA GLN A 41 -9.33 0.05 -2.21
C GLN A 41 -9.66 1.52 -2.53
N ARG A 42 -10.91 1.95 -2.31
CA ARG A 42 -11.34 3.33 -2.55
C ARG A 42 -10.70 4.30 -1.56
N ASP A 43 -10.49 3.88 -0.32
CA ASP A 43 -9.85 4.72 0.69
C ASP A 43 -8.38 4.99 0.35
N PHE A 44 -7.69 3.97 -0.19
CA PHE A 44 -6.32 4.14 -0.66
C PHE A 44 -6.24 4.95 -1.95
N ILE A 45 -7.15 4.74 -2.90
CA ILE A 45 -7.27 5.57 -4.11
C ILE A 45 -7.45 7.04 -3.73
N ALA A 46 -8.35 7.33 -2.79
CA ALA A 46 -8.57 8.70 -2.32
C ALA A 46 -7.31 9.31 -1.67
N LEU A 47 -6.46 8.50 -1.03
CA LEU A 47 -5.15 8.98 -0.53
C LEU A 47 -4.20 9.33 -1.68
N VAL A 48 -4.10 8.45 -2.69
CA VAL A 48 -3.29 8.67 -3.90
C VAL A 48 -3.73 9.94 -4.63
N GLU A 49 -5.03 10.16 -4.77
CA GLU A 49 -5.61 11.37 -5.37
C GLU A 49 -5.33 12.64 -4.56
N ARG A 50 -5.44 12.58 -3.21
CA ARG A 50 -5.10 13.71 -2.33
C ARG A 50 -3.66 14.17 -2.48
N HIS A 51 -2.75 13.24 -2.75
CA HIS A 51 -1.34 13.51 -3.04
C HIS A 51 -1.06 13.82 -4.52
N ARG A 52 -2.12 13.94 -5.34
CA ARG A 52 -2.06 14.30 -6.76
C ARG A 52 -1.18 13.35 -7.59
N ILE A 53 -1.19 12.06 -7.24
CA ILE A 53 -0.48 11.04 -8.00
C ILE A 53 -1.42 10.52 -9.09
N ALA A 54 -1.05 10.77 -10.35
CA ALA A 54 -1.80 10.27 -11.49
C ALA A 54 -1.65 8.74 -11.63
N TYR A 55 -2.74 8.07 -11.97
CA TYR A 55 -2.81 6.63 -12.12
C TYR A 55 -3.84 6.24 -13.18
N HIS A 56 -3.72 5.01 -13.69
CA HIS A 56 -4.68 4.41 -14.61
C HIS A 56 -5.01 2.97 -14.22
N GLU A 57 -6.17 2.51 -14.67
CA GLU A 57 -6.49 1.09 -14.67
C GLU A 57 -5.82 0.42 -15.88
N LYS A 58 -5.23 -0.75 -15.65
CA LYS A 58 -4.75 -1.64 -16.70
C LYS A 58 -5.79 -2.74 -16.95
N THR A 59 -5.37 -4.00 -17.03
CA THR A 59 -6.28 -5.13 -17.23
C THR A 59 -6.76 -5.65 -15.88
N LEU A 60 -7.95 -6.26 -15.87
CA LEU A 60 -8.50 -6.97 -14.72
C LEU A 60 -8.56 -6.12 -13.44
N GLY A 61 -8.79 -4.81 -13.58
CA GLY A 61 -8.95 -3.93 -12.44
C GLY A 61 -7.68 -3.47 -11.73
N GLN A 62 -6.49 -3.77 -12.28
CA GLN A 62 -5.20 -3.40 -11.68
C GLN A 62 -4.95 -1.90 -11.80
N LEU A 63 -4.55 -1.24 -10.70
CA LEU A 63 -4.31 0.21 -10.68
C LEU A 63 -2.81 0.50 -10.57
N PHE A 64 -2.28 1.23 -11.55
CA PHE A 64 -0.86 1.56 -11.65
C PHE A 64 -0.64 3.07 -11.63
N CYS A 65 0.45 3.52 -11.02
CA CYS A 65 0.87 4.91 -11.17
C CYS A 65 1.27 5.17 -12.63
N ASP A 66 0.98 6.37 -13.12
CA ASP A 66 1.45 6.82 -14.44
C ASP A 66 2.96 7.07 -14.41
N GLY A 67 3.44 7.61 -13.29
CA GLY A 67 4.84 7.88 -13.01
C GLY A 67 5.53 6.75 -12.25
N SER A 68 6.53 7.13 -11.46
CA SER A 68 7.34 6.17 -10.70
C SER A 68 6.61 5.67 -9.45
N ALA A 69 6.79 4.40 -9.12
CA ALA A 69 6.42 3.79 -7.83
C ALA A 69 6.99 4.57 -6.62
N ARG A 70 8.06 5.35 -6.82
CA ARG A 70 8.60 6.23 -5.79
C ARG A 70 7.58 7.25 -5.28
N GLN A 71 6.62 7.68 -6.10
CA GLN A 71 5.55 8.58 -5.66
C GLN A 71 4.72 8.00 -4.51
N ILE A 72 4.44 6.69 -4.53
CA ILE A 72 3.76 6.01 -3.42
C ILE A 72 4.65 5.97 -2.17
N ILE A 73 5.96 5.78 -2.33
CA ILE A 73 6.90 5.77 -1.20
C ILE A 73 6.97 7.16 -0.57
N ASP A 74 7.14 8.20 -1.39
CA ASP A 74 7.26 9.59 -0.95
C ASP A 74 5.95 10.04 -0.25
N MET A 75 4.79 9.65 -0.79
CA MET A 75 3.48 9.86 -0.14
C MET A 75 3.43 9.24 1.26
N LEU A 76 3.80 7.97 1.41
CA LEU A 76 3.76 7.28 2.71
C LEU A 76 4.74 7.90 3.72
N VAL A 77 5.93 8.28 3.27
CA VAL A 77 6.92 8.99 4.11
C VAL A 77 6.39 10.37 4.52
N SER A 78 5.72 11.09 3.62
CA SER A 78 5.12 12.38 3.92
C SER A 78 3.98 12.26 4.96
N GLU A 79 3.13 11.24 4.86
CA GLU A 79 2.06 10.98 5.84
C GLU A 79 2.63 10.67 7.24
N MET A 80 3.75 9.93 7.30
CA MET A 80 4.47 9.67 8.54
C MET A 80 5.05 10.96 9.14
N GLN A 81 5.76 11.74 8.35
CA GLN A 81 6.39 12.99 8.77
C GLN A 81 5.35 14.01 9.27
N GLY A 82 4.21 14.13 8.57
CA GLY A 82 3.11 15.00 8.98
C GLY A 82 2.47 14.63 10.33
N ARG A 83 2.74 13.43 10.84
CA ARG A 83 2.27 12.92 12.14
C ARG A 83 3.38 12.82 13.20
N GLY A 84 4.59 13.30 12.89
CA GLY A 84 5.73 13.23 13.79
C GLY A 84 6.26 11.81 14.03
N VAL A 85 6.03 10.88 13.10
CA VAL A 85 6.56 9.51 13.19
C VAL A 85 8.05 9.51 12.85
N GLU A 86 8.85 8.87 13.70
CA GLU A 86 10.28 8.66 13.45
C GLU A 86 10.52 7.44 12.55
N LEU A 87 11.41 7.59 11.57
CA LEU A 87 11.83 6.50 10.67
C LEU A 87 13.30 6.17 10.90
N ALA A 88 13.56 5.03 11.53
CA ALA A 88 14.90 4.45 11.65
C ALA A 88 15.15 3.45 10.51
N LEU A 89 16.22 3.69 9.74
CA LEU A 89 16.71 2.79 8.68
C LEU A 89 18.03 2.16 9.10
N SER A 90 18.41 1.08 8.43
CA SER A 90 19.63 0.31 8.77
C SER A 90 19.66 -0.18 10.23
N ALA A 91 18.47 -0.36 10.83
CA ALA A 91 18.28 -0.84 12.18
C ALA A 91 17.65 -2.25 12.12
N SER A 92 18.40 -3.25 12.54
CA SER A 92 17.90 -4.63 12.66
C SER A 92 17.26 -4.83 14.02
N VAL A 93 16.10 -5.49 14.05
CA VAL A 93 15.45 -5.90 15.30
C VAL A 93 16.06 -7.23 15.75
N GLU A 94 16.64 -7.27 16.94
CA GLU A 94 17.34 -8.46 17.47
C GLU A 94 16.49 -9.28 18.44
N ASP A 95 15.74 -8.62 19.32
CA ASP A 95 14.96 -9.27 20.37
C ASP A 95 13.68 -8.47 20.66
N VAL A 96 12.62 -9.17 21.08
CA VAL A 96 11.34 -8.58 21.49
C VAL A 96 10.92 -9.22 22.80
N ARG A 97 10.82 -8.40 23.85
CA ARG A 97 10.42 -8.84 25.19
C ARG A 97 9.05 -8.29 25.54
N LYS A 98 8.28 -9.11 26.25
CA LYS A 98 7.02 -8.66 26.83
C LYS A 98 7.33 -7.86 28.10
N THR A 99 6.85 -6.62 28.14
CA THR A 99 6.76 -5.81 29.36
C THR A 99 5.59 -6.25 30.22
#